data_AF-A0A3P8UXJ5-F1
#
_entry.id   AF-A0A3P8UXJ5-F1
#
_cell.length_a   1.000
_cell.length_b   1.000
_cell.length_c   1.000
_cell.angle_alpha   90.00
_cell.angle_beta   90.00
_cell.angle_gamma   90.00
#
_symmetry.space_group_name_H-M   'P 1'
#
loop_
_entity.id
_entity.type
_entity.pdbx_description
1 polymer ?
#
loop_
_entity_poly.entity_id
_entity_poly.type
_entity_poly.pdbx_seq_one_letter_code
_entity_poly.pdbx_strand_id
1 'polypeptide(L)'
;MMTDASDMLAAALEQMDGIIAGSKAMDYSNGLFDCQSPTSPILGGFRVLHLLEDLRGALELMDNEERDNLRCQIPDSTAEGLAEWLHGRMSNGHSLESVYQERLSRLESDKECLILQVSVLTDQVEVQGEKIRDLDSCLDLHREKLAATEELLQQELLNRSELETQKLELMTEVSSLKLKLTAVERDHRDTEVRNTQSLFQSQITELRFRVTDSENERLQFEKQLKSTNEELLLLQRHLEERELELRILREEGGEKRECQSRAEGADRGGSCCSSSSSVS
;
A
#
# COMPACT_ATOMS: atom_id res chain seq x y z
N MET A 1 -0.63 34.94 -31.79
CA MET A 1 -0.38 36.36 -32.16
C MET A 1 -0.02 37.14 -30.90
N MET A 2 1.16 36.90 -30.34
CA MET A 2 1.56 37.44 -29.02
C MET A 2 3.05 37.84 -28.98
N THR A 3 3.64 38.09 -30.15
CA THR A 3 5.09 38.34 -30.32
C THR A 3 5.43 39.81 -30.48
N ASP A 4 4.55 40.63 -31.07
CA ASP A 4 4.87 42.01 -31.47
C ASP A 4 5.21 42.94 -30.27
N ALA A 5 4.48 42.79 -29.15
CA ALA A 5 4.74 43.56 -27.94
C ALA A 5 5.99 43.09 -27.17
N SER A 6 6.30 41.78 -27.24
CA SER A 6 7.49 41.20 -26.59
C SER A 6 8.76 41.59 -27.34
N ASP A 7 8.70 41.61 -28.68
CA ASP A 7 9.82 41.97 -29.54
C ASP A 7 10.13 43.47 -29.45
N MET A 8 9.10 44.33 -29.36
CA MET A 8 9.28 45.77 -29.10
C MET A 8 9.98 46.04 -27.76
N LEU A 9 9.63 45.29 -26.72
CA LEU A 9 10.20 45.48 -25.38
C LEU A 9 11.64 44.96 -25.32
N ALA A 10 11.93 43.84 -25.98
CA ALA A 10 13.30 43.34 -26.14
C ALA A 10 14.20 44.33 -26.90
N ALA A 11 13.70 44.90 -28.02
CA ALA A 11 14.44 45.89 -28.80
C ALA A 11 14.69 47.20 -28.02
N ALA A 12 13.73 47.64 -27.20
CA ALA A 12 13.88 48.83 -26.37
C ALA A 12 14.93 48.65 -25.26
N LEU A 13 14.97 47.46 -24.63
CA LEU A 13 15.97 47.13 -23.61
C LEU A 13 17.38 47.06 -24.21
N GLU A 14 17.54 46.44 -25.38
CA GLU A 14 18.81 46.41 -26.10
C GLU A 14 19.30 47.81 -26.51
N GLN A 15 18.37 48.73 -26.77
CA GLN A 15 18.71 50.13 -27.07
C GLN A 15 19.18 50.89 -25.82
N MET A 16 18.58 50.66 -24.65
CA MET A 16 19.06 51.21 -23.38
C MET A 16 20.45 50.69 -23.03
N ASP A 17 20.68 49.38 -23.17
CA ASP A 17 21.99 48.77 -22.89
C ASP A 17 23.07 49.32 -23.83
N GLY A 18 22.75 49.56 -25.10
CA GLY A 18 23.68 50.19 -26.05
C GLY A 18 24.09 51.62 -25.67
N ILE A 19 23.19 52.39 -25.04
CA ILE A 19 23.47 53.75 -24.56
C ILE A 19 24.30 53.69 -23.26
N ILE A 20 23.96 52.78 -22.33
CA ILE A 20 24.67 52.64 -21.04
C ILE A 20 26.09 52.09 -21.24
N ALA A 21 26.26 51.14 -22.18
CA ALA A 21 27.56 50.58 -22.52
C ALA A 21 28.41 51.48 -23.44
N GLY A 22 27.87 52.61 -23.92
CA GLY A 22 28.56 53.54 -24.81
C GLY A 22 28.77 53.02 -26.25
N SER A 23 28.13 51.91 -26.63
CA SER A 23 28.25 51.29 -27.97
C SER A 23 27.29 51.91 -29.00
N LYS A 24 26.24 52.61 -28.56
CA LYS A 24 25.41 53.51 -29.37
C LYS A 24 25.63 54.95 -28.89
N ALA A 25 26.42 55.72 -29.62
CA ALA A 25 26.47 57.17 -29.46
C ALA A 25 25.11 57.76 -29.91
N MET A 26 24.49 58.56 -29.05
CA MET A 26 23.36 59.40 -29.48
C MET A 26 23.96 60.48 -30.38
N ASP A 27 23.94 60.26 -31.70
CA ASP A 27 24.35 61.25 -32.68
C ASP A 27 23.41 62.46 -32.56
N TYR A 28 23.78 63.42 -31.72
CA TYR A 28 23.28 64.79 -31.82
C TYR A 28 23.91 65.44 -33.07
N SER A 29 23.59 64.88 -34.23
CA SER A 29 23.81 65.48 -35.54
C SER A 29 22.70 66.51 -35.80
N ASN A 30 22.62 67.50 -34.91
CA ASN A 30 21.83 68.71 -35.13
C ASN A 30 22.66 69.91 -34.66
N GLY A 31 23.46 70.47 -35.56
CA GLY A 31 24.02 71.82 -35.41
C GLY A 31 25.53 71.93 -35.14
N LEU A 32 26.37 70.99 -35.60
CA LEU A 32 27.79 71.31 -35.76
C LEU A 32 27.95 72.20 -36.99
N PHE A 33 28.28 73.46 -36.74
CA PHE A 33 28.76 74.47 -37.70
C PHE A 33 27.70 75.18 -38.58
N ASP A 34 26.99 76.13 -37.98
CA ASP A 34 26.62 77.37 -38.67
C ASP A 34 27.05 78.57 -37.80
N CYS A 35 28.29 78.98 -38.00
CA CYS A 35 28.90 80.16 -37.41
C CYS A 35 28.28 81.43 -38.01
N GLN A 36 27.03 81.81 -37.67
CA GLN A 36 26.44 83.06 -38.20
C GLN A 36 25.23 83.63 -37.45
N SER A 37 25.12 83.48 -36.13
CA SER A 37 24.08 84.18 -35.32
C SER A 37 24.67 85.23 -34.35
N PRO A 38 24.27 86.52 -34.40
CA PRO A 38 24.98 87.61 -33.70
C PRO A 38 24.77 87.74 -32.18
N THR A 39 23.96 86.91 -31.52
CA THR A 39 23.35 87.29 -30.22
C THR A 39 23.30 86.22 -29.11
N SER A 40 24.20 85.22 -29.09
CA SER A 40 24.27 84.28 -27.95
C SER A 40 25.34 84.64 -26.90
N PRO A 41 24.99 84.97 -25.64
CA PRO A 41 25.94 85.41 -24.61
C PRO A 41 26.97 84.35 -24.17
N ILE A 42 26.57 83.07 -24.14
CA ILE A 42 27.43 81.95 -23.72
C ILE A 42 28.35 81.50 -24.87
N LEU A 43 27.86 81.59 -26.11
CA LEU A 43 28.59 81.22 -27.32
C LEU A 43 29.56 82.32 -27.79
N GLY A 44 29.28 83.58 -27.44
CA GLY A 44 30.21 84.70 -27.62
C GLY A 44 31.52 84.51 -26.85
N GLY A 45 31.46 83.88 -25.66
CA GLY A 45 32.65 83.52 -24.89
C GLY A 45 33.57 82.55 -25.63
N PHE A 46 33.01 81.50 -26.25
CA PHE A 46 33.79 80.55 -27.06
C PHE A 46 34.41 81.21 -28.29
N ARG A 47 33.71 82.15 -28.94
CA ARG A 47 34.26 82.90 -30.08
C ARG A 47 35.39 83.85 -29.67
N VAL A 48 35.27 84.50 -28.51
CA VAL A 48 36.33 85.34 -27.94
C VAL A 48 37.54 84.48 -27.57
N LEU A 49 37.34 83.30 -26.99
CA LEU A 49 38.44 82.37 -26.68
C LEU A 49 39.13 81.86 -27.94
N HIS A 50 38.39 81.51 -28.99
CA HIS A 50 38.97 81.10 -30.27
C HIS A 50 39.77 82.24 -30.92
N LEU A 51 39.22 83.46 -30.94
CA LEU A 51 39.93 84.64 -31.46
C LEU A 51 41.17 84.98 -30.63
N LEU A 52 41.13 84.78 -29.32
CA LEU A 52 42.30 84.92 -28.45
C LEU A 52 43.36 83.86 -28.77
N GLU A 53 42.96 82.62 -29.05
CA GLU A 53 43.89 81.57 -29.45
C GLU A 53 44.48 81.84 -30.85
N ASP A 54 43.67 82.31 -31.80
CA ASP A 54 44.13 82.74 -33.13
C ASP A 54 45.11 83.91 -33.01
N LEU A 55 44.82 84.90 -32.16
CA LEU A 55 45.70 86.03 -31.88
C LEU A 55 47.00 85.57 -31.22
N ARG A 56 46.91 84.64 -30.25
CA ARG A 56 48.07 84.05 -29.59
C ARG A 56 48.96 83.33 -30.59
N GLY A 57 48.39 82.47 -31.43
CA GLY A 57 49.10 81.75 -32.47
C GLY A 57 49.74 82.70 -33.50
N ALA A 58 49.01 83.74 -33.92
CA ALA A 58 49.56 84.77 -34.79
C ALA A 58 50.75 85.50 -34.14
N LEU A 59 50.63 85.90 -32.87
CA LEU A 59 51.72 86.56 -32.14
C LEU A 59 52.92 85.64 -31.93
N GLU A 60 52.72 84.34 -31.72
CA GLU A 60 53.82 83.36 -31.54
C GLU A 60 54.64 83.13 -32.82
N LEU A 61 54.05 83.36 -33.99
CA LEU A 61 54.72 83.24 -35.27
C LEU A 61 55.44 84.53 -35.72
N MET A 62 55.30 85.63 -34.96
CA MET A 62 55.94 86.92 -35.25
C MET A 62 57.30 87.06 -34.56
N ASP A 63 58.22 87.81 -35.18
CA ASP A 63 59.54 88.10 -34.61
C ASP A 63 59.46 89.11 -33.45
N ASN A 64 60.44 89.10 -32.55
CA ASN A 64 60.43 89.94 -31.34
C ASN A 64 60.35 91.45 -31.65
N GLU A 65 61.04 91.93 -32.69
CA GLU A 65 60.98 93.34 -33.08
C GLU A 65 59.58 93.75 -33.54
N GLU A 66 58.88 92.90 -34.30
CA GLU A 66 57.51 93.15 -34.76
C GLU A 66 56.53 93.15 -33.59
N ARG A 67 56.69 92.21 -32.65
CA ARG A 67 55.89 92.14 -31.43
C ARG A 67 56.08 93.36 -30.54
N ASP A 68 57.31 93.85 -30.41
CA ASP A 68 57.60 95.04 -29.61
C ASP A 68 57.06 96.31 -30.27
N ASN A 69 57.12 96.41 -31.60
CA ASN A 69 56.46 97.47 -32.36
C ASN A 69 54.93 97.45 -32.18
N LEU A 70 54.29 96.29 -32.08
CA LEU A 70 52.87 96.16 -31.76
C LEU A 70 52.56 96.58 -30.32
N ARG A 71 53.42 96.23 -29.37
CA ARG A 71 53.27 96.65 -27.97
C ARG A 71 53.36 98.17 -27.82
N CYS A 72 54.29 98.82 -28.53
CA CYS A 72 54.40 100.29 -28.52
C CYS A 72 53.18 101.01 -29.11
N GLN A 73 52.32 100.33 -29.87
CA GLN A 73 51.06 100.88 -30.38
C GLN A 73 49.91 100.77 -29.36
N ILE A 74 50.07 99.98 -28.30
CA ILE A 74 49.07 99.85 -27.23
C ILE A 74 49.32 100.94 -26.19
N PRO A 75 48.35 101.81 -25.88
CA PRO A 75 48.50 102.81 -24.83
C PRO A 75 48.76 102.15 -23.46
N ASP A 76 49.71 102.68 -22.69
CA ASP A 76 50.09 102.15 -21.37
C ASP A 76 48.89 102.00 -20.42
N SER A 77 47.96 102.96 -20.45
CA SER A 77 46.72 102.93 -19.66
C SER A 77 45.82 101.72 -19.97
N THR A 78 45.86 101.22 -21.20
CA THR A 78 45.10 100.04 -21.62
C THR A 78 45.80 98.76 -21.15
N ALA A 79 47.13 98.71 -21.24
CA ALA A 79 47.92 97.58 -20.75
C ALA A 79 47.82 97.42 -19.23
N GLU A 80 47.94 98.52 -18.48
CA GLU A 80 47.77 98.54 -17.03
C GLU A 80 46.34 98.15 -16.62
N GLY A 81 45.32 98.72 -17.28
CA GLY A 81 43.93 98.36 -17.00
C GLY A 81 43.61 96.88 -17.25
N LEU A 82 44.19 96.27 -18.28
CA LEU A 82 44.07 94.82 -18.53
C LEU A 82 44.83 93.99 -17.50
N ALA A 83 46.04 94.41 -17.09
CA ALA A 83 46.84 93.73 -16.07
C ALA A 83 46.16 93.75 -14.70
N GLU A 84 45.57 94.89 -14.31
CA GLU A 84 44.78 95.04 -13.09
C GLU A 84 43.49 94.20 -13.15
N TRP A 85 42.79 94.20 -14.28
CA TRP A 85 41.58 93.39 -14.45
C TRP A 85 41.87 91.88 -14.31
N LEU A 86 42.98 91.41 -14.90
CA LEU A 86 43.44 90.03 -14.75
C LEU A 86 43.80 89.72 -13.29
N HIS A 87 44.57 90.60 -12.61
CA HIS A 87 44.96 90.40 -11.21
C HIS A 87 43.76 90.41 -10.25
N GLY A 88 42.80 91.33 -10.42
CA GLY A 88 41.60 91.43 -9.58
C GLY A 88 40.69 90.20 -9.69
N ARG A 89 40.64 89.58 -10.88
CA ARG A 89 39.89 88.35 -11.11
C ARG A 89 40.55 87.11 -10.50
N MET A 90 41.89 87.08 -10.46
CA MET A 90 42.64 86.00 -9.82
C MET A 90 42.50 86.01 -8.29
N SER A 91 42.51 87.20 -7.66
CA SER A 91 42.32 87.36 -6.20
C SER A 91 40.96 86.83 -5.71
N ASN A 92 39.86 87.13 -6.41
CA ASN A 92 38.53 86.62 -6.04
C ASN A 92 38.29 85.16 -6.50
N GLY A 93 39.03 84.70 -7.51
CA GLY A 93 39.00 83.31 -7.98
C GLY A 93 39.42 82.33 -6.90
N HIS A 94 40.47 82.64 -6.14
CA HIS A 94 40.98 81.76 -5.07
C HIS A 94 39.96 81.54 -3.93
N SER A 95 39.12 82.52 -3.61
CA SER A 95 38.08 82.35 -2.59
C SER A 95 36.91 81.49 -3.09
N LEU A 96 36.52 81.60 -4.36
CA LEU A 96 35.49 80.74 -4.95
C LEU A 96 36.02 79.31 -5.15
N GLU A 97 37.27 79.17 -5.60
CA GLU A 97 37.94 77.89 -5.78
C GLU A 97 38.05 77.11 -4.46
N SER A 98 38.36 77.80 -3.35
CA SER A 98 38.31 77.19 -2.01
C SER A 98 36.92 76.68 -1.62
N VAL A 99 35.85 77.40 -1.95
CA VAL A 99 34.46 77.00 -1.65
C VAL A 99 34.01 75.81 -2.51
N TYR A 100 34.41 75.79 -3.79
CA TYR A 100 34.18 74.64 -4.66
C TYR A 100 34.96 73.41 -4.21
N GLN A 101 36.20 73.59 -3.76
CA GLN A 101 37.03 72.51 -3.23
C GLN A 101 36.42 71.89 -1.96
N GLU A 102 35.96 72.71 -1.02
CA GLU A 102 35.29 72.21 0.20
C GLU A 102 33.98 71.47 -0.13
N ARG A 103 33.19 71.99 -1.08
CA ARG A 103 31.98 71.32 -1.56
C ARG A 103 32.31 69.99 -2.24
N LEU A 104 33.38 69.93 -3.02
CA LEU A 104 33.85 68.71 -3.68
C LEU A 104 34.24 67.67 -2.63
N SER A 105 35.07 68.03 -1.65
CA SER A 105 35.50 67.12 -0.59
C SER A 105 34.33 66.59 0.26
N ARG A 106 33.31 67.43 0.53
CA ARG A 106 32.08 66.95 1.19
C ARG A 106 31.32 65.95 0.32
N LEU A 107 31.14 66.24 -0.97
CA LEU A 107 30.47 65.32 -1.90
C LEU A 107 31.24 64.01 -2.07
N GLU A 108 32.57 64.05 -2.06
CA GLU A 108 33.42 62.85 -2.08
C GLU A 108 33.23 62.02 -0.81
N SER A 109 33.20 62.65 0.36
CA SER A 109 32.90 61.97 1.63
C SER A 109 31.49 61.37 1.64
N ASP A 110 30.47 62.11 1.18
CA ASP A 110 29.09 61.62 1.09
C ASP A 110 29.00 60.43 0.11
N LYS A 111 29.72 60.49 -1.01
CA LYS A 111 29.84 59.37 -1.97
C LYS A 111 30.46 58.14 -1.32
N GLU A 112 31.54 58.29 -0.56
CA GLU A 112 32.19 57.17 0.15
C GLU A 112 31.24 56.53 1.20
N CYS A 113 30.51 57.35 1.97
CA CYS A 113 29.49 56.89 2.89
C CYS A 113 28.36 56.11 2.19
N LEU A 114 27.87 56.63 1.05
CA LEU A 114 26.85 55.97 0.24
C LEU A 114 27.36 54.65 -0.33
N ILE A 115 28.61 54.59 -0.80
CA ILE A 115 29.22 53.34 -1.29
C ILE A 115 29.21 52.29 -0.19
N LEU A 116 29.61 52.65 1.04
CA LEU A 116 29.60 51.71 2.16
C LEU A 116 28.17 51.23 2.49
N GLN A 117 27.18 52.12 2.48
CA GLN A 117 25.78 51.74 2.70
C GLN A 117 25.27 50.79 1.63
N VAL A 118 25.60 51.04 0.36
CA VAL A 118 25.27 50.14 -0.75
C VAL A 118 25.94 48.79 -0.56
N SER A 119 27.23 48.73 -0.22
CA SER A 119 27.93 47.48 0.06
C SER A 119 27.27 46.68 1.18
N VAL A 120 26.93 47.31 2.31
CA VAL A 120 26.24 46.64 3.43
C VAL A 120 24.88 46.09 3.00
N LEU A 121 24.11 46.86 2.23
CA LEU A 121 22.81 46.41 1.71
C LEU A 121 22.98 45.28 0.70
N THR A 122 24.01 45.30 -0.14
CA THR A 122 24.34 44.21 -1.07
C THR A 122 24.61 42.91 -0.31
N ASP A 123 25.47 42.95 0.72
CA ASP A 123 25.76 41.77 1.55
C ASP A 123 24.50 41.26 2.27
N GLN A 124 23.66 42.17 2.77
CA GLN A 124 22.39 41.79 3.42
C GLN A 124 21.42 41.10 2.45
N VAL A 125 21.30 41.60 1.22
CA VAL A 125 20.46 40.98 0.18
C VAL A 125 21.02 39.61 -0.22
N GLU A 126 22.33 39.46 -0.29
CA GLU A 126 22.97 38.18 -0.57
C GLU A 126 22.69 37.13 0.51
N VAL A 127 22.89 37.49 1.79
CA VAL A 127 22.60 36.62 2.95
C VAL A 127 21.10 36.26 3.02
N GLN A 128 20.21 37.22 2.74
CA GLN A 128 18.78 36.93 2.67
C GLN A 128 18.44 36.00 1.50
N GLY A 129 19.10 36.19 0.35
CA GLY A 129 18.97 35.30 -0.81
C GLY A 129 19.42 33.87 -0.50
N GLU A 130 20.53 33.70 0.23
CA GLU A 130 20.96 32.39 0.75
C GLU A 130 19.91 31.79 1.68
N LYS A 131 19.39 32.58 2.62
CA LYS A 131 18.38 32.08 3.56
C LYS A 131 17.10 31.60 2.87
N ILE A 132 16.68 32.29 1.81
CA ILE A 132 15.53 31.87 1.00
C ILE A 132 15.84 30.53 0.31
N ARG A 133 17.01 30.39 -0.32
CA ARG A 133 17.42 29.14 -0.97
C ARG A 133 17.46 27.95 0.00
N ASP A 134 17.98 28.16 1.21
CA ASP A 134 18.00 27.13 2.26
C ASP A 134 16.58 26.71 2.68
N LEU A 135 15.68 27.67 2.83
CA LEU A 135 14.28 27.40 3.18
C LEU A 135 13.55 26.67 2.05
N ASP A 136 13.77 27.06 0.80
CA ASP A 136 13.19 26.37 -0.36
C ASP A 136 13.68 24.92 -0.44
N SER A 137 14.99 24.68 -0.27
CA SER A 137 15.56 23.32 -0.23
C SER A 137 14.97 22.48 0.92
N CYS A 138 14.80 23.09 2.10
CA CYS A 138 14.17 22.43 3.24
C CYS A 138 12.70 22.07 2.96
N LEU A 139 11.95 22.98 2.33
CA LEU A 139 10.56 22.75 1.92
C LEU A 139 10.46 21.60 0.92
N ASP A 140 11.34 21.55 -0.07
CA ASP A 140 11.36 20.47 -1.06
C ASP A 140 11.70 19.12 -0.43
N LEU A 141 12.68 19.07 0.47
CA LEU A 141 12.99 17.86 1.24
C LEU A 141 11.78 17.39 2.07
N HIS A 142 11.04 18.32 2.68
CA HIS A 142 9.82 17.98 3.43
C HIS A 142 8.70 17.48 2.52
N ARG A 143 8.54 18.04 1.32
CA ARG A 143 7.59 17.55 0.31
C ARG A 143 7.92 16.12 -0.14
N GLU A 144 9.19 15.84 -0.42
CA GLU A 144 9.65 14.50 -0.78
C GLU A 144 9.39 13.49 0.33
N LYS A 145 9.71 13.84 1.58
CA LYS A 145 9.41 13.00 2.75
C LYS A 145 7.92 12.73 2.89
N LEU A 146 7.09 13.76 2.73
CA LEU A 146 5.64 13.62 2.78
C LEU A 146 5.15 12.63 1.71
N ALA A 147 5.58 12.83 0.46
CA ALA A 147 5.22 11.95 -0.65
C ALA A 147 5.64 10.49 -0.40
N ALA A 148 6.86 10.26 0.10
CA ALA A 148 7.33 8.91 0.46
C ALA A 148 6.49 8.27 1.58
N THR A 149 6.09 9.04 2.59
CA THR A 149 5.23 8.53 3.67
C THR A 149 3.79 8.27 3.19
N GLU A 150 3.28 9.06 2.26
CA GLU A 150 1.97 8.84 1.63
C GLU A 150 1.97 7.57 0.77
N GLU A 151 3.04 7.32 0.01
CA GLU A 151 3.20 6.09 -0.78
C GLU A 151 3.24 4.85 0.11
N LEU A 152 4.02 4.87 1.19
CA LEU A 152 4.05 3.78 2.17
C LEU A 152 2.67 3.53 2.80
N LEU A 153 1.94 4.61 3.12
CA LEU A 153 0.58 4.48 3.65
C LEU A 153 -0.38 3.87 2.64
N GLN A 154 -0.31 4.27 1.36
CA GLN A 154 -1.12 3.69 0.30
C GLN A 154 -0.83 2.18 0.13
N GLN A 155 0.45 1.80 0.16
CA GLN A 155 0.85 0.40 0.09
C GLN A 155 0.31 -0.40 1.28
N GLU A 156 0.39 0.15 2.50
CA GLU A 156 -0.13 -0.52 3.70
C GLU A 156 -1.66 -0.68 3.65
N LEU A 157 -2.38 0.31 3.11
CA LEU A 157 -3.84 0.20 2.91
C LEU A 157 -4.20 -0.90 1.91
N LEU A 158 -3.46 -1.04 0.81
CA LEU A 158 -3.63 -2.12 -0.16
C LEU A 158 -3.37 -3.48 0.50
N ASN A 159 -2.24 -3.64 1.19
CA ASN A 159 -1.90 -4.86 1.91
C ASN A 159 -2.98 -5.22 2.95
N ARG A 160 -3.48 -4.23 3.70
CA ARG A 160 -4.56 -4.44 4.66
C ARG A 160 -5.84 -4.95 3.99
N SER A 161 -6.21 -4.37 2.85
CA SER A 161 -7.38 -4.79 2.08
C SER A 161 -7.24 -6.21 1.53
N GLU A 162 -6.04 -6.58 1.06
CA GLU A 162 -5.74 -7.93 0.58
C GLU A 162 -5.85 -8.94 1.73
N LEU A 163 -5.25 -8.65 2.89
CA LEU A 163 -5.32 -9.50 4.08
C LEU A 163 -6.76 -9.64 4.61
N GLU A 164 -7.55 -8.58 4.57
CA GLU A 164 -8.96 -8.63 4.98
C GLU A 164 -9.77 -9.53 4.04
N THR A 165 -9.52 -9.44 2.73
CA THR A 165 -10.13 -10.32 1.72
C THR A 165 -9.75 -11.79 1.98
N GLN A 166 -8.47 -12.09 2.15
CA GLN A 166 -7.99 -13.46 2.43
C GLN A 166 -8.59 -14.01 3.74
N LYS A 167 -8.70 -13.18 4.77
CA LYS A 167 -9.33 -13.56 6.03
C LYS A 167 -10.81 -13.92 5.83
N LEU A 168 -11.55 -13.13 5.04
CA LEU A 168 -12.95 -13.41 4.73
C LEU A 168 -13.08 -14.74 3.98
N GLU A 169 -12.25 -14.97 2.96
CA GLU A 169 -12.19 -16.22 2.20
C GLU A 169 -11.94 -17.43 3.12
N LEU A 170 -10.93 -17.36 3.99
CA LEU A 170 -10.65 -18.43 4.96
C LEU A 170 -11.82 -18.66 5.92
N MET A 171 -12.48 -17.62 6.41
CA MET A 171 -13.67 -17.77 7.25
C MET A 171 -14.82 -18.47 6.49
N THR A 172 -14.98 -18.19 5.20
CA THR A 172 -15.97 -18.90 4.36
C THR A 172 -15.57 -20.37 4.17
N GLU A 173 -14.29 -20.67 3.95
CA GLU A 173 -13.79 -22.03 3.79
C GLU A 173 -13.98 -22.84 5.08
N VAL A 174 -13.59 -22.28 6.23
CA VAL A 174 -13.82 -22.90 7.55
C VAL A 174 -15.30 -23.18 7.78
N SER A 175 -16.18 -22.25 7.41
CA SER A 175 -17.63 -22.45 7.54
C SER A 175 -18.11 -23.58 6.62
N SER A 176 -17.59 -23.66 5.39
CA SER A 176 -17.90 -24.74 4.45
C SER A 176 -17.43 -26.11 4.95
N LEU A 177 -16.24 -26.17 5.54
CA LEU A 177 -15.66 -27.39 6.09
C LEU A 177 -16.44 -27.87 7.31
N LYS A 178 -16.90 -26.95 8.17
CA LYS A 178 -17.81 -27.29 9.27
C LYS A 178 -19.11 -27.91 8.77
N LEU A 179 -19.72 -27.33 7.73
CA LEU A 179 -20.94 -27.90 7.13
C LEU A 179 -20.69 -29.30 6.56
N LYS A 180 -19.59 -29.48 5.80
CA LYS A 180 -19.19 -30.79 5.26
C LYS A 180 -18.95 -31.80 6.37
N LEU A 181 -18.26 -31.41 7.45
CA LEU A 181 -18.02 -32.26 8.60
C LEU A 181 -19.35 -32.72 9.23
N THR A 182 -20.27 -31.78 9.50
CA THR A 182 -21.58 -32.13 10.07
C THR A 182 -22.40 -33.05 9.15
N ALA A 183 -22.29 -32.88 7.84
CA ALA A 183 -22.96 -33.76 6.87
C ALA A 183 -22.36 -35.18 6.91
N VAL A 184 -21.04 -35.30 6.87
CA VAL A 184 -20.35 -36.60 6.95
C VAL A 184 -20.62 -37.31 8.28
N GLU A 185 -20.60 -36.57 9.40
CA GLU A 185 -20.93 -37.14 10.71
C GLU A 185 -22.39 -37.63 10.80
N ARG A 186 -23.32 -36.98 10.08
CA ARG A 186 -24.71 -37.43 9.98
C ARG A 186 -24.80 -38.70 9.13
N ASP A 187 -24.20 -38.69 7.94
CA ASP A 187 -24.21 -39.83 7.02
C ASP A 187 -23.58 -41.08 7.66
N HIS A 188 -22.52 -40.88 8.46
CA HIS A 188 -21.89 -41.94 9.22
C HIS A 188 -22.87 -42.57 10.24
N ARG A 189 -23.54 -41.74 11.06
CA ARG A 189 -24.55 -42.21 12.03
C ARG A 189 -25.70 -42.93 11.32
N ASP A 190 -26.22 -42.38 10.23
CA ASP A 190 -27.30 -42.99 9.45
C ASP A 190 -26.86 -44.34 8.87
N THR A 191 -25.61 -44.46 8.43
CA THR A 191 -25.03 -45.72 7.94
C THR A 191 -24.85 -46.75 9.05
N GLU A 192 -24.37 -46.35 10.23
CA GLU A 192 -24.26 -47.23 11.41
C GLU A 192 -25.63 -47.76 11.85
N VAL A 193 -26.65 -46.90 11.90
CA VAL A 193 -28.03 -47.30 12.20
C VAL A 193 -28.55 -48.29 11.15
N ARG A 194 -28.33 -48.02 9.86
CA ARG A 194 -28.74 -48.93 8.79
C ARG A 194 -28.03 -50.29 8.88
N ASN A 195 -26.73 -50.29 9.17
CA ASN A 195 -25.94 -51.52 9.31
C ASN A 195 -26.40 -52.35 10.51
N THR A 196 -26.60 -51.73 11.67
CA THR A 196 -27.11 -52.43 12.85
C THR A 196 -28.53 -52.96 12.62
N GLN A 197 -29.42 -52.18 12.01
CA GLN A 197 -30.76 -52.63 11.64
C GLN A 197 -30.72 -53.81 10.64
N SER A 198 -29.85 -53.77 9.64
CA SER A 198 -29.66 -54.86 8.68
C SER A 198 -29.16 -56.14 9.37
N LEU A 199 -28.20 -56.02 10.28
CA LEU A 199 -27.71 -57.14 11.10
C LEU A 199 -28.83 -57.77 11.94
N PHE A 200 -29.61 -56.95 12.64
CA PHE A 200 -30.75 -57.43 13.43
C PHE A 200 -31.82 -58.09 12.55
N GLN A 201 -32.14 -57.51 11.39
CA GLN A 201 -33.07 -58.15 10.43
C GLN A 201 -32.55 -59.51 9.96
N SER A 202 -31.26 -59.63 9.67
CA SER A 202 -30.68 -60.92 9.26
C SER A 202 -30.79 -61.96 10.37
N GLN A 203 -30.46 -61.59 11.61
CA GLN A 203 -30.56 -62.49 12.76
C GLN A 203 -32.02 -62.92 13.02
N ILE A 204 -32.98 -61.99 12.93
CA ILE A 204 -34.40 -62.31 13.04
C ILE A 204 -34.82 -63.29 11.95
N THR A 205 -34.35 -63.09 10.72
CA THR A 205 -34.66 -63.97 9.58
C THR A 205 -34.08 -65.37 9.78
N GLU A 206 -32.84 -65.45 10.26
CA GLU A 206 -32.19 -66.72 10.61
C GLU A 206 -32.92 -67.45 11.75
N LEU A 207 -33.27 -66.74 12.82
CA LEU A 207 -34.03 -67.31 13.93
C LEU A 207 -35.40 -67.82 13.49
N ARG A 208 -36.11 -67.09 12.61
CA ARG A 208 -37.37 -67.56 12.02
C ARG A 208 -37.18 -68.86 11.26
N PHE A 209 -36.14 -68.94 10.42
CA PHE A 209 -35.83 -70.16 9.68
C PHE A 209 -35.58 -71.34 10.63
N ARG A 210 -34.76 -71.15 11.67
CA ARG A 210 -34.49 -72.19 12.68
C ARG A 210 -35.73 -72.64 13.44
N VAL A 211 -36.62 -71.71 13.80
CA VAL A 211 -37.89 -72.03 14.46
C VAL A 211 -38.78 -72.86 13.54
N THR A 212 -38.92 -72.47 12.28
CA THR A 212 -39.69 -73.24 11.29
C THR A 212 -39.11 -74.64 11.07
N ASP A 213 -37.79 -74.77 11.01
CA ASP A 213 -37.13 -76.07 10.88
C ASP A 213 -37.39 -76.97 12.11
N SER A 214 -37.25 -76.41 13.31
CA SER A 214 -37.55 -77.10 14.57
C SER A 214 -39.03 -77.51 14.69
N GLU A 215 -39.97 -76.67 14.22
CA GLU A 215 -41.39 -77.01 14.17
C GLU A 215 -41.68 -78.16 13.20
N ASN A 216 -40.99 -78.20 12.06
CA ASN A 216 -41.09 -79.30 11.10
C ASN A 216 -40.58 -80.62 11.71
N GLU A 217 -39.42 -80.60 12.36
CA GLU A 217 -38.87 -81.76 13.09
C GLU A 217 -39.83 -82.23 14.18
N ARG A 218 -40.36 -81.31 15.01
CA ARG A 218 -41.36 -81.61 16.03
C ARG A 218 -42.59 -82.30 15.44
N LEU A 219 -43.09 -81.81 14.31
CA LEU A 219 -44.25 -82.40 13.62
C LEU A 219 -43.94 -83.80 13.08
N GLN A 220 -42.71 -84.06 12.62
CA GLN A 220 -42.27 -85.40 12.22
C GLN A 220 -42.24 -86.35 13.41
N PHE A 221 -41.66 -85.93 14.54
CA PHE A 221 -41.67 -86.73 15.78
C PHE A 221 -43.09 -86.98 16.27
N GLU A 222 -43.99 -86.00 16.19
CA GLU A 222 -45.39 -86.17 16.58
C GLU A 222 -46.10 -87.22 15.70
N LYS A 223 -45.82 -87.25 14.39
CA LYS A 223 -46.35 -88.28 13.48
C LYS A 223 -45.79 -89.66 13.81
N GLN A 224 -44.48 -89.78 14.04
CA GLN A 224 -43.85 -91.04 14.45
C GLN A 224 -44.43 -91.54 15.76
N LEU A 225 -44.58 -90.66 16.76
CA LEU A 225 -45.17 -91.00 18.06
C LEU A 225 -46.61 -91.54 17.88
N LYS A 226 -47.44 -90.89 17.05
CA LYS A 226 -48.79 -91.38 16.73
C LYS A 226 -48.75 -92.80 16.12
N SER A 227 -47.89 -93.05 15.13
CA SER A 227 -47.71 -94.37 14.53
C SER A 227 -47.31 -95.43 15.58
N THR A 228 -46.30 -95.14 16.42
CA THR A 228 -45.86 -96.09 17.45
C THR A 228 -46.95 -96.36 18.50
N ASN A 229 -47.76 -95.37 18.83
CA ASN A 229 -48.87 -95.52 19.77
C ASN A 229 -49.99 -96.39 19.18
N GLU A 230 -50.29 -96.22 17.89
CA GLU A 230 -51.22 -97.10 17.15
C GLU A 230 -50.71 -98.55 17.11
N GLU A 231 -49.41 -98.75 16.86
CA GLU A 231 -48.77 -100.07 16.91
C GLU A 231 -48.86 -100.70 18.32
N LEU A 232 -48.59 -99.94 19.37
CA LEU A 232 -48.72 -100.41 20.75
C LEU A 232 -50.14 -100.81 21.11
N LEU A 233 -51.15 -100.04 20.67
CA LEU A 233 -52.56 -100.39 20.87
C LEU A 233 -52.94 -101.69 20.15
N LEU A 234 -52.41 -101.92 18.95
CA LEU A 234 -52.59 -103.20 18.23
C LEU A 234 -51.95 -104.36 18.98
N LEU A 235 -50.71 -104.20 19.43
CA LEU A 235 -49.99 -105.21 20.22
C LEU A 235 -50.70 -105.50 21.55
N GLN A 236 -51.20 -104.48 22.23
CA GLN A 236 -51.97 -104.62 23.46
C GLN A 236 -53.24 -105.44 23.23
N ARG A 237 -53.98 -105.16 22.15
CA ARG A 237 -55.16 -105.95 21.77
C ARG A 237 -54.81 -107.41 21.50
N HIS A 238 -53.71 -107.66 20.78
CA HIS A 238 -53.23 -109.03 20.55
C HIS A 238 -52.79 -109.72 21.84
N LEU A 239 -52.17 -109.02 22.78
CA LEU A 239 -51.85 -109.58 24.10
C LEU A 239 -53.11 -109.94 24.86
N GLU A 240 -54.13 -109.08 24.90
CA GLU A 240 -55.42 -109.35 25.53
C GLU A 240 -56.12 -110.57 24.89
N GLU A 241 -56.09 -110.69 23.56
CA GLU A 241 -56.60 -111.86 22.83
C GLU A 241 -55.86 -113.14 23.23
N ARG A 242 -54.51 -113.11 23.27
CA ARG A 242 -53.69 -114.26 23.69
C ARG A 242 -53.86 -114.60 25.16
N GLU A 243 -54.03 -113.62 26.03
CA GLU A 243 -54.34 -113.83 27.44
C GLU A 243 -55.70 -114.50 27.63
N LEU A 244 -56.71 -114.09 26.85
CA LEU A 244 -58.02 -114.73 26.83
C LEU A 244 -57.91 -116.17 26.35
N GLU A 245 -57.19 -116.43 25.26
CA GLU A 245 -56.91 -117.80 24.78
C GLU A 245 -56.18 -118.64 25.85
N LEU A 246 -55.16 -118.08 26.50
CA LEU A 246 -54.45 -118.76 27.61
C LEU A 246 -55.37 -119.01 28.81
N ARG A 247 -56.33 -118.12 29.08
CA ARG A 247 -57.31 -118.26 30.16
C ARG A 247 -58.26 -119.41 29.85
N ILE A 248 -58.79 -119.48 28.62
CA ILE A 248 -59.62 -120.59 28.12
C ILE A 248 -58.85 -121.91 28.17
N LEU A 249 -57.62 -121.97 27.65
CA LEU A 249 -56.78 -123.18 27.69
C LEU A 249 -56.43 -123.61 29.12
N ARG A 250 -56.31 -122.67 30.06
CA ARG A 250 -56.08 -122.95 31.49
C ARG A 250 -57.33 -123.47 32.18
N GLU A 251 -58.51 -123.02 31.77
CA GLU A 251 -59.80 -123.58 32.18
C GLU A 251 -59.96 -125.01 31.62
N GLU A 252 -59.67 -125.25 30.33
CA GLU A 252 -59.67 -126.59 29.70
C GLU A 252 -58.60 -127.53 30.28
N GLY A 253 -57.43 -127.01 30.68
CA GLY A 253 -56.37 -127.74 31.38
C GLY A 253 -56.68 -127.98 32.86
N GLY A 254 -57.50 -127.11 33.47
CA GLY A 254 -58.05 -127.25 34.80
C GLY A 254 -59.07 -128.38 34.87
N GLU A 255 -59.96 -128.48 33.88
CA GLU A 255 -60.90 -129.60 33.73
C GLU A 255 -60.18 -130.95 33.51
N LYS A 256 -59.00 -130.95 32.87
CA LYS A 256 -58.13 -132.14 32.77
C LYS A 256 -57.40 -132.50 34.06
N ARG A 257 -57.11 -131.53 34.94
CA ARG A 257 -56.52 -131.79 36.28
C ARG A 257 -57.56 -132.20 37.31
N GLU A 258 -58.80 -131.74 37.18
CA GLU A 258 -59.89 -132.14 38.08
C GLU A 258 -60.27 -133.63 37.89
N CYS A 259 -60.10 -134.18 36.68
CA CYS A 259 -60.17 -135.63 36.43
C CYS A 259 -58.93 -136.44 36.89
N GLN A 260 -57.80 -135.81 37.19
CA GLN A 260 -56.55 -136.48 37.64
C GLN A 260 -56.27 -136.36 39.15
N SER A 261 -56.90 -135.44 39.87
CA SER A 261 -56.68 -135.28 41.33
C SER A 261 -57.40 -136.31 42.22
N ARG A 262 -58.12 -137.27 41.63
CA ARG A 262 -58.71 -138.45 42.33
C ARG A 262 -57.85 -139.72 42.21
N ALA A 263 -56.57 -139.59 41.85
CA ALA A 263 -55.60 -140.67 41.93
C ALA A 263 -54.25 -140.09 42.40
N GLU A 264 -53.80 -140.56 43.57
CA GLU A 264 -52.44 -140.40 44.12
C GLU A 264 -52.12 -139.00 44.68
N GLY A 265 -51.96 -138.76 45.98
CA GLY A 265 -51.61 -139.66 47.08
C GLY A 265 -50.08 -139.78 47.22
N ALA A 266 -49.52 -138.97 48.13
CA ALA A 266 -48.22 -139.12 48.82
C ALA A 266 -46.91 -138.80 48.04
N ASP A 267 -46.19 -137.74 48.44
CA ASP A 267 -45.11 -137.77 49.43
C ASP A 267 -44.08 -136.61 49.24
N ARG A 268 -43.79 -135.94 50.36
CA ARG A 268 -42.58 -135.19 50.78
C ARG A 268 -41.81 -134.23 49.84
N GLY A 269 -41.73 -132.97 50.30
CA GLY A 269 -40.50 -132.49 50.97
C GLY A 269 -39.74 -131.29 50.36
N GLY A 270 -39.66 -130.19 51.12
CA GLY A 270 -38.66 -129.10 51.00
C GLY A 270 -39.19 -127.76 50.45
N SER A 271 -39.72 -126.85 51.28
CA SER A 271 -39.00 -125.73 51.95
C SER A 271 -38.28 -124.78 50.98
N CYS A 272 -38.85 -123.62 50.63
CA CYS A 272 -38.76 -122.29 51.32
C CYS A 272 -37.36 -121.64 51.19
N CYS A 273 -37.16 -120.36 50.88
CA CYS A 273 -38.02 -119.17 50.80
C CYS A 273 -37.36 -118.15 49.82
N SER A 274 -38.11 -117.24 49.19
CA SER A 274 -38.10 -115.75 49.41
C SER A 274 -36.79 -115.02 49.02
N SER A 275 -36.73 -113.85 48.39
CA SER A 275 -37.64 -112.72 48.24
C SER A 275 -36.93 -111.69 47.32
N SER A 276 -37.62 -111.06 46.37
CA SER A 276 -38.09 -109.66 46.43
C SER A 276 -37.08 -108.57 45.98
N SER A 277 -37.63 -107.66 45.16
CA SER A 277 -37.54 -106.19 45.22
C SER A 277 -36.30 -105.43 44.70
N SER A 278 -36.58 -104.65 43.65
CA SER A 278 -36.51 -103.16 43.59
C SER A 278 -35.20 -102.42 43.28
N VAL A 279 -35.44 -101.24 42.68
CA VAL A 279 -34.61 -100.00 42.56
C VAL A 279 -33.52 -100.08 41.46
N SER A 280 -33.33 -99.14 40.53
CA SER A 280 -33.66 -97.70 40.37
C SER A 280 -34.01 -97.36 38.93
#